data_AF-A0A316UBA4-F1
#
_entry.id   AF-A0A316UBA4-F1
#
_cell.length_a   1.000
_cell.length_b   1.000
_cell.length_c   1.000
_cell.angle_alpha   90.00
_cell.angle_beta   90.00
_cell.angle_gamma   90.00
#
_symmetry.space_group_name_H-M   'P 1'
#
loop_
_entity.id
_entity.type
_entity.pdbx_description
1 polymer ?
#
loop_
_entity_poly.entity_id
_entity_poly.type
_entity_poly.pdbx_seq_one_letter_code
_entity_poly.pdbx_strand_id
1 'polypeptide(L)'
;MDTGCGRNIVETWGPVADVFAPEQGGEEYELDTAIKNLGYDIKDVKKVIMGHLHLDHAGGLTYFTGTDTEIWVHKIELENAFYSAATKADSAVYMAHYLQLSLNWKCFTGQTYDFAPGLTIHHLPGHCLGLCGLQVNLQDTGTLIFLNDHAHIQENYDGSPPGWLVRDYQAWFESNQRIKKLQKTTAAQVFPGHDLMVSKLYGKVWQ
;
A
#
# COMPACT_ATOMS: atom_id res chain seq x y z
N MET A 1 -3.96 -2.05 5.25
CA MET A 1 -2.62 -1.87 4.68
C MET A 1 -2.64 -0.51 4.02
N ASP A 2 -1.58 0.27 4.17
CA ASP A 2 -1.49 1.68 3.79
C ASP A 2 -2.45 2.61 4.54
N THR A 3 -2.31 3.90 4.24
CA THR A 3 -3.00 5.01 4.91
C THR A 3 -3.69 5.97 3.94
N GLY A 4 -3.68 5.66 2.64
CA GLY A 4 -4.33 6.46 1.59
C GLY A 4 -3.63 7.78 1.27
N CYS A 5 -4.31 8.61 0.47
CA CYS A 5 -3.77 9.84 -0.10
C CYS A 5 -3.58 10.99 0.91
N GLY A 6 -4.34 10.96 2.00
CA GLY A 6 -4.45 12.07 2.95
C GLY A 6 -5.29 13.24 2.42
N ARG A 7 -5.51 14.23 3.29
CA ARG A 7 -6.36 15.40 3.01
C ARG A 7 -5.71 16.41 2.08
N ASN A 8 -6.58 17.17 1.39
CA ASN A 8 -6.21 18.36 0.59
C ASN A 8 -5.14 18.08 -0.46
N ILE A 9 -5.23 16.95 -1.16
CA ILE A 9 -4.23 16.46 -2.12
C ILE A 9 -3.79 17.49 -3.17
N VAL A 10 -4.67 18.41 -3.61
CA VAL A 10 -4.32 19.45 -4.59
C VAL A 10 -3.31 20.44 -3.99
N GLU A 11 -3.50 20.81 -2.74
CA GLU A 11 -2.57 21.67 -2.00
C GLU A 11 -1.30 20.89 -1.62
N THR A 12 -1.46 19.66 -1.12
CA THR A 12 -0.38 18.85 -0.57
C THR A 12 0.57 18.29 -1.64
N TRP A 13 0.04 17.85 -2.79
CA TRP A 13 0.82 17.27 -3.89
C TRP A 13 1.19 18.31 -4.97
N GLY A 14 0.53 19.47 -4.95
CA GLY A 14 0.77 20.54 -5.92
C GLY A 14 0.57 20.06 -7.37
N PRO A 15 1.48 20.40 -8.30
CA PRO A 15 1.33 20.04 -9.72
C PRO A 15 1.23 18.54 -10.00
N VAL A 16 1.67 17.68 -9.07
CA VAL A 16 1.61 16.22 -9.23
C VAL A 16 0.17 15.72 -9.06
N ALA A 17 -0.71 16.46 -8.38
CA ALA A 17 -2.12 16.08 -8.22
C ALA A 17 -2.83 15.88 -9.56
N ASP A 18 -2.52 16.72 -10.57
CA ASP A 18 -3.13 16.62 -11.90
C ASP A 18 -2.69 15.35 -12.66
N VAL A 19 -1.54 14.78 -12.31
CA VAL A 19 -1.00 13.55 -12.93
C VAL A 19 -1.67 12.31 -12.36
N PHE A 20 -1.94 12.30 -11.05
CA PHE A 20 -2.57 11.17 -10.37
C PHE A 20 -4.10 11.22 -10.42
N ALA A 21 -4.70 12.42 -10.54
CA ALA A 21 -6.12 12.68 -10.79
C ALA A 21 -7.08 11.66 -10.15
N PRO A 22 -7.13 11.56 -8.80
CA PRO A 22 -7.91 10.52 -8.15
C PRO A 22 -9.39 10.60 -8.51
N GLU A 23 -9.91 9.49 -9.00
CA GLU A 23 -11.30 9.38 -9.48
C GLU A 23 -12.33 9.41 -8.34
N GLN A 24 -11.90 9.09 -7.11
CA GLN A 24 -12.70 9.13 -5.90
C GLN A 24 -12.01 10.00 -4.85
N GLY A 25 -12.77 10.87 -4.21
CA GLY A 25 -12.32 11.76 -3.15
C GLY A 25 -13.51 12.28 -2.36
N GLY A 26 -13.27 12.76 -1.14
CA GLY A 26 -14.33 13.14 -0.21
C GLY A 26 -13.94 12.79 1.22
N GLU A 27 -14.59 13.44 2.19
CA GLU A 27 -14.32 13.24 3.61
C GLU A 27 -14.57 11.78 4.04
N GLU A 28 -15.48 11.09 3.36
CA GLU A 28 -15.81 9.68 3.59
C GLU A 28 -14.66 8.72 3.28
N TYR A 29 -13.76 9.09 2.37
CA TYR A 29 -12.60 8.27 1.97
C TYR A 29 -11.34 8.59 2.78
N GLU A 30 -11.41 9.57 3.69
CA GLU A 30 -10.32 9.85 4.61
C GLU A 30 -10.17 8.73 5.64
N LEU A 31 -8.92 8.36 5.95
CA LEU A 31 -8.62 7.19 6.78
C LEU A 31 -9.34 7.21 8.13
N ASP A 32 -9.39 8.35 8.80
CA ASP A 32 -10.07 8.50 10.08
C ASP A 32 -11.59 8.35 9.96
N THR A 33 -12.19 8.90 8.90
CA THR A 33 -13.62 8.74 8.61
C THR A 33 -13.97 7.30 8.24
N ALA A 34 -13.17 6.64 7.39
CA ALA A 34 -13.38 5.24 7.02
C ALA A 34 -13.32 4.32 8.24
N ILE A 35 -12.34 4.51 9.13
CA ILE A 35 -12.23 3.76 10.39
C ILE A 35 -13.44 4.04 11.30
N LYS A 36 -13.87 5.31 11.37
CA LYS A 36 -15.06 5.71 12.13
C LYS A 36 -16.35 5.09 11.60
N ASN A 37 -16.50 4.98 10.28
CA ASN A 37 -17.66 4.34 9.64
C ASN A 37 -17.75 2.85 9.97
N LEU A 38 -16.61 2.20 10.26
CA LEU A 38 -16.54 0.82 10.76
C LEU A 38 -16.80 0.71 12.27
N GLY A 39 -17.02 1.83 12.98
CA GLY A 39 -17.32 1.86 14.42
C GLY A 39 -16.10 1.93 15.33
N TYR A 40 -14.92 2.27 14.80
CA TYR A 40 -13.66 2.38 15.55
C TYR A 40 -13.14 3.83 15.58
N ASP A 41 -12.21 4.14 16.48
CA ASP A 41 -11.46 5.41 16.47
C ASP A 41 -10.10 5.19 15.79
N ILE A 42 -9.57 6.20 15.09
CA ILE A 42 -8.20 6.17 14.53
C ILE A 42 -7.14 5.82 15.59
N LYS A 43 -7.39 6.18 16.86
CA LYS A 43 -6.53 5.87 18.02
C LYS A 43 -6.53 4.39 18.42
N ASP A 44 -7.50 3.61 17.93
CA ASP A 44 -7.56 2.17 18.17
C ASP A 44 -6.53 1.42 17.33
N VAL A 45 -6.05 2.03 16.22
CA VAL A 45 -4.98 1.47 15.39
C VAL A 45 -3.69 1.39 16.19
N LYS A 46 -3.13 0.19 16.34
CA LYS A 46 -1.86 -0.05 17.04
C LYS A 46 -0.68 -0.29 16.11
N LYS A 47 -0.96 -0.80 14.92
CA LYS A 47 0.03 -1.14 13.90
C LYS A 47 -0.52 -0.82 12.52
N VAL A 48 0.32 -0.21 11.70
CA VAL A 48 0.07 0.04 10.28
C VAL A 48 1.08 -0.77 9.49
N ILE A 49 0.61 -1.51 8.48
CA ILE A 49 1.48 -2.17 7.49
C ILE A 49 1.47 -1.31 6.24
N MET A 50 2.63 -0.80 5.85
CA MET A 50 2.84 -0.08 4.60
C MET A 50 3.22 -1.06 3.50
N GLY A 51 2.46 -1.06 2.41
CA GLY A 51 2.82 -1.71 1.16
C GLY A 51 3.97 -0.99 0.49
N HIS A 52 3.88 0.32 0.40
CA HIS A 52 5.01 1.18 0.05
C HIS A 52 4.77 2.63 0.50
N LEU A 53 5.68 3.55 0.14
CA LEU A 53 5.68 4.91 0.68
C LEU A 53 5.43 6.00 -0.38
N HIS A 54 4.75 5.69 -1.49
CA HIS A 54 4.29 6.73 -2.40
C HIS A 54 3.16 7.58 -1.79
N LEU A 55 2.97 8.77 -2.36
CA LEU A 55 2.06 9.82 -1.91
C LEU A 55 0.62 9.35 -1.63
N ASP A 56 0.10 8.44 -2.42
CA ASP A 56 -1.27 7.92 -2.40
C ASP A 56 -1.47 6.76 -1.42
N HIS A 57 -0.38 6.28 -0.82
CA HIS A 57 -0.38 5.23 0.20
C HIS A 57 0.02 5.77 1.57
N ALA A 58 0.92 6.76 1.61
CA ALA A 58 1.56 7.27 2.82
C ALA A 58 0.90 8.53 3.42
N GLY A 59 -0.11 9.12 2.78
CA GLY A 59 -0.66 10.42 3.19
C GLY A 59 -1.35 10.43 4.55
N GLY A 60 -2.02 9.34 4.92
CA GLY A 60 -2.61 9.19 6.25
C GLY A 60 -1.61 8.89 7.38
N LEU A 61 -0.31 8.74 7.10
CA LEU A 61 0.72 8.62 8.16
C LEU A 61 0.72 9.82 9.12
N THR A 62 0.26 10.97 8.64
CA THR A 62 0.11 12.20 9.43
C THR A 62 -0.74 11.99 10.69
N TYR A 63 -1.75 11.12 10.67
CA TYR A 63 -2.58 10.78 11.84
C TYR A 63 -1.81 10.11 12.99
N PHE A 64 -0.68 9.47 12.67
CA PHE A 64 0.08 8.68 13.63
C PHE A 64 1.35 9.38 14.12
N THR A 65 1.61 10.61 13.67
CA THR A 65 2.80 11.39 14.05
C THR A 65 2.78 11.69 15.55
N GLY A 66 3.85 11.32 16.25
CA GLY A 66 3.95 11.52 17.70
C GLY A 66 3.07 10.59 18.54
N THR A 67 2.52 9.54 17.94
CA THR A 67 1.81 8.45 18.64
C THR A 67 2.73 7.23 18.78
N ASP A 68 2.34 6.28 19.64
CA ASP A 68 3.06 5.00 19.80
C ASP A 68 2.71 3.96 18.71
N THR A 69 1.83 4.29 17.76
CA THR A 69 1.40 3.39 16.67
C THR A 69 2.59 2.93 15.83
N GLU A 70 2.81 1.62 15.75
CA GLU A 70 3.94 1.07 14.99
C GLU A 70 3.69 1.16 13.48
N ILE A 71 4.62 1.75 12.73
CA ILE A 71 4.54 1.84 11.27
C ILE A 71 5.51 0.81 10.67
N TRP A 72 4.99 -0.32 10.23
CA TRP A 72 5.76 -1.43 9.69
C TRP A 72 5.92 -1.31 8.18
N VAL A 73 7.17 -1.33 7.72
CA VAL A 73 7.54 -1.15 6.31
C VAL A 73 8.73 -2.02 5.96
N HIS A 74 8.84 -2.43 4.69
CA HIS A 74 10.02 -3.16 4.24
C HIS A 74 11.25 -2.26 4.31
N LYS A 75 12.37 -2.76 4.85
CA LYS A 75 13.60 -1.96 5.08
C LYS A 75 14.06 -1.21 3.82
N ILE A 76 14.05 -1.89 2.68
CA ILE A 76 14.49 -1.31 1.40
C ILE A 76 13.59 -0.14 0.98
N GLU A 77 12.28 -0.23 1.26
CA GLU A 77 11.36 0.86 0.95
C GLU A 77 11.64 2.08 1.81
N LEU A 78 11.82 1.89 3.11
CA LEU A 78 12.11 2.99 4.02
C LEU A 78 13.42 3.69 3.63
N GLU A 79 14.48 2.92 3.34
CA GLU A 79 15.76 3.46 2.90
C GLU A 79 15.61 4.24 1.59
N ASN A 80 14.90 3.69 0.60
CA ASN A 80 14.66 4.36 -0.68
C ASN A 80 13.82 5.63 -0.54
N ALA A 81 12.78 5.61 0.28
CA ALA A 81 11.89 6.75 0.48
C ALA A 81 12.64 7.91 1.13
N PHE A 82 13.40 7.66 2.20
CA PHE A 82 14.20 8.70 2.86
C PHE A 82 15.34 9.19 1.97
N TYR A 83 16.00 8.30 1.22
CA TYR A 83 16.99 8.71 0.22
C TYR A 83 16.38 9.62 -0.84
N SER A 84 15.24 9.22 -1.42
CA SER A 84 14.55 9.97 -2.47
C SER A 84 14.07 11.33 -1.99
N ALA A 85 13.51 11.40 -0.77
CA ALA A 85 13.08 12.66 -0.17
C ALA A 85 14.27 13.60 0.14
N ALA A 86 15.40 13.06 0.61
CA ALA A 86 16.58 13.85 0.95
C ALA A 86 17.33 14.37 -0.30
N THR A 87 17.40 13.56 -1.35
CA THR A 87 18.18 13.86 -2.57
C THR A 87 17.36 14.43 -3.71
N LYS A 88 16.02 14.34 -3.62
CA LYS A 88 15.06 14.64 -4.69
C LYS A 88 15.15 13.70 -5.89
N ALA A 89 15.71 12.50 -5.72
CA ALA A 89 15.84 11.52 -6.80
C ALA A 89 14.49 11.05 -7.36
N ASP A 90 13.47 10.92 -6.50
CA ASP A 90 12.10 10.56 -6.88
C ASP A 90 11.07 11.31 -6.02
N SER A 91 11.26 12.64 -5.90
CA SER A 91 10.43 13.51 -5.06
C SER A 91 9.01 13.72 -5.60
N ALA A 92 8.71 13.25 -6.82
CA ALA A 92 7.37 13.28 -7.35
C ALA A 92 6.44 12.32 -6.61
N VAL A 93 6.99 11.19 -6.12
CA VAL A 93 6.20 10.17 -5.43
C VAL A 93 6.52 10.01 -3.95
N TYR A 94 7.76 10.29 -3.53
CA TYR A 94 8.14 10.27 -2.12
C TYR A 94 8.09 11.68 -1.51
N MET A 95 7.01 11.95 -0.78
CA MET A 95 6.77 13.24 -0.15
C MET A 95 7.46 13.35 1.21
N ALA A 96 8.46 14.23 1.34
CA ALA A 96 9.25 14.39 2.57
C ALA A 96 8.39 14.69 3.82
N HIS A 97 7.27 15.39 3.67
CA HIS A 97 6.40 15.75 4.78
C HIS A 97 5.60 14.56 5.34
N TYR A 98 5.42 13.47 4.58
CA TYR A 98 4.85 12.21 5.09
C TYR A 98 5.89 11.35 5.82
N LEU A 99 7.19 11.56 5.55
CA LEU A 99 8.30 10.76 6.07
C LEU A 99 8.88 11.35 7.36
N GLN A 100 8.04 11.57 8.37
CA GLN A 100 8.45 12.17 9.64
C GLN A 100 9.29 11.20 10.50
N LEU A 101 10.42 11.66 11.03
CA LEU A 101 11.27 10.88 11.95
C LEU A 101 10.59 10.58 13.30
N SER A 102 9.55 11.33 13.65
CA SER A 102 8.75 11.16 14.88
C SER A 102 7.70 10.06 14.78
N LEU A 103 7.54 9.41 13.63
CA LEU A 103 6.74 8.18 13.51
C LEU A 103 7.50 7.00 14.13
N ASN A 104 6.78 6.08 14.76
CA ASN A 104 7.36 4.87 15.34
C ASN A 104 7.62 3.80 14.26
N TRP A 105 8.61 4.06 13.40
CA TRP A 105 9.01 3.17 12.32
C TRP A 105 9.52 1.82 12.82
N LYS A 106 9.01 0.75 12.22
CA LYS A 106 9.47 -0.63 12.36
C LYS A 106 9.80 -1.18 10.99
N CYS A 107 10.92 -1.88 10.86
CA CYS A 107 11.32 -2.49 9.61
C CYS A 107 11.27 -4.00 9.70
N PHE A 108 10.86 -4.62 8.60
CA PHE A 108 11.10 -6.03 8.33
C PHE A 108 11.92 -6.19 7.05
N THR A 109 12.44 -7.39 6.84
CA THR A 109 13.26 -7.75 5.68
C THR A 109 12.85 -9.14 5.17
N GLY A 110 13.28 -9.45 3.95
CA GLY A 110 13.12 -10.76 3.35
C GLY A 110 11.96 -10.84 2.38
N GLN A 111 11.90 -11.95 1.64
CA GLN A 111 10.90 -12.15 0.61
C GLN A 111 9.47 -12.30 1.19
N THR A 112 9.37 -12.85 2.39
CA THR A 112 8.12 -13.02 3.13
C THR A 112 8.33 -12.69 4.60
N TYR A 113 7.31 -12.16 5.27
CA TYR A 113 7.32 -11.87 6.69
C TYR A 113 5.99 -12.27 7.34
N ASP A 114 6.02 -13.22 8.25
CA ASP A 114 4.85 -13.65 9.02
C ASP A 114 4.57 -12.61 10.12
N PHE A 115 3.63 -11.72 9.84
CA PHE A 115 3.34 -10.56 10.68
C PHE A 115 2.51 -10.91 11.91
N ALA A 116 1.49 -11.75 11.71
CA ALA A 116 0.60 -12.26 12.75
C ALA A 116 -0.06 -13.57 12.26
N PRO A 117 -0.72 -14.35 13.13
CA PRO A 117 -1.47 -15.51 12.69
C PRO A 117 -2.44 -15.18 11.56
N GLY A 118 -2.27 -15.85 10.42
CA GLY A 118 -3.07 -15.62 9.22
C GLY A 118 -2.69 -14.39 8.39
N LEU A 119 -1.69 -13.60 8.79
CA LEU A 119 -1.19 -12.42 8.06
C LEU A 119 0.27 -12.60 7.65
N THR A 120 0.51 -12.77 6.35
CA THR A 120 1.86 -12.88 5.79
C THR A 120 2.07 -11.76 4.78
N ILE A 121 3.13 -10.98 4.97
CA ILE A 121 3.53 -9.92 4.04
C ILE A 121 4.47 -10.53 3.00
N HIS A 122 4.27 -10.20 1.74
CA HIS A 122 5.10 -10.63 0.61
C HIS A 122 5.83 -9.44 0.03
N HIS A 123 7.15 -9.49 -0.08
CA HIS A 123 7.93 -8.49 -0.82
C HIS A 123 7.76 -8.74 -2.32
N LEU A 124 7.25 -7.73 -3.02
CA LEU A 124 6.84 -7.74 -4.43
C LEU A 124 7.52 -6.60 -5.20
N PRO A 125 8.87 -6.55 -5.27
CA PRO A 125 9.57 -5.47 -5.95
C PRO A 125 9.17 -5.41 -7.43
N GLY A 126 9.18 -4.20 -7.97
CA GLY A 126 8.88 -3.92 -9.37
C GLY A 126 8.38 -2.50 -9.57
N HIS A 127 7.21 -2.19 -8.98
CA HIS A 127 6.67 -0.83 -8.93
C HIS A 127 7.62 0.14 -8.22
N CYS A 128 7.99 -0.20 -7.00
CA CYS A 128 9.10 0.40 -6.27
C CYS A 128 10.02 -0.70 -5.72
N LEU A 129 11.14 -0.31 -5.11
CA LEU A 129 12.16 -1.25 -4.64
C LEU A 129 11.64 -2.13 -3.49
N GLY A 130 10.80 -1.59 -2.61
CA GLY A 130 10.35 -2.29 -1.41
C GLY A 130 8.84 -2.54 -1.34
N LEU A 131 8.14 -2.50 -2.47
CA LEU A 131 6.70 -2.79 -2.55
C LEU A 131 6.38 -4.12 -1.87
N CYS A 132 5.31 -4.14 -1.08
CA CYS A 132 4.78 -5.33 -0.44
C CYS A 132 3.30 -5.56 -0.79
N GLY A 133 2.91 -6.82 -0.84
CA GLY A 133 1.52 -7.27 -0.81
C GLY A 133 1.20 -7.99 0.50
N LEU A 134 -0.08 -8.20 0.79
CA LEU A 134 -0.55 -8.85 2.01
C LEU A 134 -1.39 -10.09 1.69
N GLN A 135 -1.00 -11.22 2.25
CA GLN A 135 -1.82 -12.42 2.30
C GLN A 135 -2.59 -12.46 3.62
N VAL A 136 -3.90 -12.70 3.54
CA VAL A 136 -4.80 -12.89 4.67
C VAL A 136 -5.45 -14.27 4.55
N ASN A 137 -5.29 -15.11 5.57
CA ASN A 137 -5.92 -16.42 5.64
C ASN A 137 -7.06 -16.37 6.66
N LEU A 138 -8.29 -16.53 6.21
CA LEU A 138 -9.49 -16.56 7.04
C LEU A 138 -10.09 -17.96 7.04
N GLN A 139 -10.66 -18.37 8.18
CA GLN A 139 -11.20 -19.72 8.35
C GLN A 139 -12.33 -20.04 7.36
N ASP A 140 -13.26 -19.10 7.18
CA ASP A 140 -14.46 -19.33 6.36
C ASP A 140 -14.29 -18.83 4.90
N THR A 141 -13.49 -17.79 4.69
CA THR A 141 -13.29 -17.15 3.37
C THR A 141 -12.10 -17.73 2.60
N GLY A 142 -11.19 -18.45 3.28
CA GLY A 142 -9.95 -18.94 2.70
C GLY A 142 -8.89 -17.85 2.55
N THR A 143 -8.03 -17.97 1.54
CA THR A 143 -6.89 -17.07 1.32
C THR A 143 -7.27 -15.88 0.43
N LEU A 144 -6.93 -14.68 0.89
CA LEU A 144 -7.02 -13.42 0.16
C LEU A 144 -5.61 -12.86 -0.03
N ILE A 145 -5.30 -12.31 -1.20
CA ILE A 145 -4.02 -11.68 -1.50
C ILE A 145 -4.28 -10.27 -2.05
N PHE A 146 -3.84 -9.26 -1.30
CA PHE A 146 -3.86 -7.86 -1.69
C PHE A 146 -2.53 -7.49 -2.33
N LEU A 147 -2.57 -7.07 -3.59
CA LEU A 147 -1.37 -6.87 -4.42
C LEU A 147 -0.76 -5.49 -4.27
N ASN A 148 -1.50 -4.51 -3.75
CA ASN A 148 -1.06 -3.12 -3.77
C ASN A 148 -0.74 -2.72 -5.23
N ASP A 149 0.27 -1.89 -5.44
CA ASP A 149 0.66 -1.41 -6.77
C ASP A 149 1.44 -2.42 -7.60
N HIS A 150 1.54 -3.68 -7.15
CA HIS A 150 2.03 -4.74 -8.02
C HIS A 150 1.10 -4.89 -9.23
N ALA A 151 -0.19 -4.63 -9.04
CA ALA A 151 -1.15 -4.47 -10.12
C ALA A 151 -2.18 -3.40 -9.74
N HIS A 152 -2.32 -2.35 -10.54
CA HIS A 152 -3.36 -1.34 -10.30
C HIS A 152 -4.74 -1.91 -10.61
N ILE A 153 -4.87 -2.62 -11.74
CA ILE A 153 -6.11 -3.28 -12.16
C ILE A 153 -5.86 -4.76 -12.47
N GLN A 154 -6.93 -5.56 -12.52
CA GLN A 154 -6.85 -7.00 -12.76
C GLN A 154 -6.10 -7.34 -14.06
N GLU A 155 -6.27 -6.54 -15.10
CA GLU A 155 -5.59 -6.70 -16.39
C GLU A 155 -4.07 -6.58 -16.26
N ASN A 156 -3.57 -5.80 -15.30
CA ASN A 156 -2.13 -5.72 -15.07
C ASN A 156 -1.58 -7.04 -14.52
N TYR A 157 -2.31 -7.63 -13.57
CA TYR A 157 -1.94 -8.90 -12.96
C TYR A 157 -1.98 -10.06 -13.96
N ASP A 158 -3.04 -10.12 -14.76
CA ASP A 158 -3.25 -11.19 -15.73
C ASP A 158 -2.27 -11.10 -16.91
N GLY A 159 -2.05 -9.88 -17.41
CA GLY A 159 -1.25 -9.60 -18.60
C GLY A 159 0.14 -9.02 -18.31
N SER A 160 0.21 -7.68 -18.28
CA SER A 160 1.44 -6.90 -18.32
C SER A 160 1.49 -5.86 -17.20
N PRO A 161 2.70 -5.45 -16.75
CA PRO A 161 2.84 -4.46 -15.67
C PRO A 161 2.10 -3.15 -15.96
N PRO A 162 1.87 -2.30 -14.93
CA PRO A 162 1.28 -0.96 -15.07
C PRO A 162 2.20 0.06 -15.79
N GLY A 163 2.76 -0.33 -16.94
CA GLY A 163 3.52 0.53 -17.85
C GLY A 163 4.66 1.29 -17.19
N TRP A 164 4.73 2.59 -17.47
CA TRP A 164 5.83 3.46 -17.05
C TRP A 164 5.93 3.68 -15.52
N LEU A 165 4.95 3.21 -14.75
CA LEU A 165 4.98 3.30 -13.29
C LEU A 165 5.89 2.21 -12.67
N VAL A 166 6.24 1.17 -13.42
CA VAL A 166 7.18 0.14 -12.99
C VAL A 166 8.63 0.61 -13.10
N ARG A 167 9.36 0.58 -11.98
CA ARG A 167 10.79 0.91 -11.90
C ARG A 167 11.70 -0.24 -12.33
N ASP A 168 11.28 -1.48 -12.08
CA ASP A 168 12.00 -2.70 -12.47
C ASP A 168 11.05 -3.76 -13.03
N TYR A 169 11.06 -3.91 -14.36
CA TYR A 169 10.22 -4.87 -15.08
C TYR A 169 10.58 -6.33 -14.80
N GLN A 170 11.87 -6.62 -14.58
CA GLN A 170 12.31 -7.98 -14.30
C GLN A 170 11.84 -8.39 -12.91
N ALA A 171 12.08 -7.55 -11.91
CA ALA A 171 11.62 -7.79 -10.54
C ALA A 171 10.09 -7.93 -10.49
N TRP A 172 9.36 -7.08 -11.22
CA TRP A 172 7.90 -7.19 -11.34
C TRP A 172 7.49 -8.55 -11.91
N PHE A 173 8.11 -9.01 -13.00
CA PHE A 173 7.78 -10.29 -13.62
C PHE A 173 8.02 -11.45 -12.65
N GLU A 174 9.16 -11.47 -11.97
CA GLU A 174 9.49 -12.48 -10.96
C GLU A 174 8.48 -12.47 -9.80
N SER A 175 8.11 -11.29 -9.31
CA SER A 175 7.05 -11.10 -8.30
C SER A 175 5.71 -11.63 -8.78
N ASN A 176 5.34 -11.36 -10.04
CA ASN A 176 4.09 -11.82 -10.63
C ASN A 176 4.02 -13.35 -10.73
N GLN A 177 5.12 -14.00 -11.12
CA GLN A 177 5.19 -15.46 -11.17
C GLN A 177 5.06 -16.09 -9.78
N ARG A 178 5.69 -15.50 -8.75
CA ARG A 178 5.54 -15.97 -7.36
C ARG A 178 4.09 -15.89 -6.91
N ILE A 179 3.41 -14.78 -7.19
CA ILE A 179 2.01 -14.60 -6.80
C ILE A 179 1.07 -15.53 -7.59
N LYS A 180 1.26 -15.72 -8.89
CA LYS A 180 0.49 -16.70 -9.68
C LYS A 180 0.65 -18.13 -9.14
N LYS A 181 1.87 -18.50 -8.74
CA LYS A 181 2.12 -19.78 -8.07
C LYS A 181 1.36 -19.86 -6.73
N LEU A 182 1.48 -18.82 -5.89
CA LEU A 182 0.83 -18.76 -4.59
C LEU A 182 -0.69 -18.88 -4.72
N GLN A 183 -1.29 -18.09 -5.62
CA GLN A 183 -2.72 -18.12 -5.95
C GLN A 183 -3.16 -19.55 -6.31
N LYS A 184 -2.44 -20.21 -7.21
CA LYS A 184 -2.76 -21.58 -7.63
C LYS A 184 -2.67 -22.58 -6.47
N THR A 185 -1.66 -22.46 -5.60
CA THR A 185 -1.45 -23.40 -4.49
C THR A 185 -2.40 -23.21 -3.32
N THR A 186 -2.94 -22.01 -3.16
CA THR A 186 -3.82 -21.64 -2.03
C THR A 186 -5.28 -21.46 -2.45
N ALA A 187 -5.57 -21.53 -3.75
CA ALA A 187 -6.83 -21.11 -4.34
C ALA A 187 -7.23 -19.68 -3.92
N ALA A 188 -6.23 -18.79 -3.76
CA ALA A 188 -6.48 -17.46 -3.24
C ALA A 188 -7.31 -16.59 -4.19
N GLN A 189 -8.12 -15.74 -3.59
CA GLN A 189 -8.68 -14.57 -4.26
C GLN A 189 -7.63 -13.46 -4.27
N VAL A 190 -7.45 -12.80 -5.42
CA VAL A 190 -6.41 -11.79 -5.62
C VAL A 190 -7.07 -10.44 -5.87
N PHE A 191 -6.54 -9.40 -5.23
CA PHE A 191 -7.10 -8.05 -5.21
C PHE A 191 -6.03 -7.04 -5.66
N PRO A 192 -6.16 -6.46 -6.86
CA PRO A 192 -5.36 -5.32 -7.32
C PRO A 192 -5.55 -4.06 -6.45
N GLY A 193 -4.61 -3.12 -6.51
CA GLY A 193 -4.58 -1.93 -5.62
C GLY A 193 -5.59 -0.83 -5.96
N HIS A 194 -5.87 -0.58 -7.24
CA HIS A 194 -6.69 0.55 -7.71
C HIS A 194 -7.85 0.12 -8.62
N ASP A 195 -8.32 -1.12 -8.45
CA ASP A 195 -9.41 -1.66 -9.29
C ASP A 195 -10.78 -1.27 -8.72
N LEU A 196 -11.48 -0.38 -9.42
CA LEU A 196 -12.82 0.07 -9.05
C LEU A 196 -13.85 -1.06 -9.02
N MET A 197 -13.63 -2.15 -9.76
CA MET A 197 -14.51 -3.31 -9.73
C MET A 197 -14.37 -4.09 -8.43
N VAL A 198 -13.18 -4.14 -7.83
CA VAL A 198 -12.98 -4.69 -6.49
C VAL A 198 -13.73 -3.86 -5.46
N SER A 199 -13.63 -2.52 -5.52
CA SER A 199 -14.37 -1.63 -4.64
C SER A 199 -15.89 -1.85 -4.73
N LYS A 200 -16.44 -2.03 -5.95
CA LYS A 200 -17.87 -2.30 -6.17
C LYS A 200 -18.33 -3.67 -5.70
N LEU A 201 -17.49 -4.70 -5.80
CA LEU A 201 -17.85 -6.08 -5.44
C LEU A 201 -17.78 -6.34 -3.93
N TYR A 202 -16.90 -5.66 -3.20
CA TYR A 202 -16.64 -5.91 -1.78
C TYR A 202 -16.97 -4.71 -0.87
N GLY A 203 -17.45 -3.61 -1.43
CA GLY A 203 -17.73 -2.32 -0.78
C GLY A 203 -18.88 -2.27 0.23
N LYS A 204 -19.10 -3.32 1.03
CA LYS A 204 -19.81 -3.17 2.32
C LYS A 204 -18.91 -3.42 3.54
N VAL A 205 -17.67 -3.82 3.30
CA VAL A 205 -16.65 -4.04 4.34
C VAL A 205 -15.45 -3.10 4.14
N TRP A 206 -15.39 -2.38 3.02
CA TRP A 206 -14.23 -1.60 2.58
C TRP A 206 -14.65 -0.32 1.82
N GLN A 207 -15.65 0.40 2.34
CA GLN A 207 -16.01 1.76 1.91
C GLN A 207 -15.52 2.77 2.94
#